data_AF-A0A928FF52-F1
#
_entry.id   AF-A0A928FF52-F1
#
_cell.length_a   1.000
_cell.length_b   1.000
_cell.length_c   1.000
_cell.angle_alpha   90.00
_cell.angle_beta   90.00
_cell.angle_gamma   90.00
#
_symmetry.space_group_name_H-M   'P 1'
#
loop_
_entity.id
_entity.type
_entity.pdbx_description
1 polymer ?
#
loop_
_entity_poly.entity_id
_entity_poly.type
_entity_poly.pdbx_seq_one_letter_code
_entity_poly.pdbx_strand_id
1 'polypeptide(L)'
;MRKNIMRLFVAAMLTVIMACCFSVTSYAASASLWFTDPTVQVGSNVSVTVDVKGDDIGGYEMHLSFDTAYLDFLSASGGGNFSYQSNSPGVLRVVDYMSSGSSAKMSFTLTFKTKKTGTTRINPSGYVFSDGGGTPITPYAVGYSEIKIIPVPQASSDATLKGLTMSGGTLSPAFSANVYNYTANVDFSVTSVAVTALKNHNGASVYVSGTESLAVGENTVTITVTAENGAKQNYYIKVTRGKNPLSTDVFLTVGEGKRGEVSKTISGDIVPRGFEATTITLNGVEVGAVKYADNAKPAVYLLGSDTVNAGLYYVDASSMTASPIEYLGPAVSSLLVLDINTAEIPEGYEIGTFSVNGAQREVLVPSRAEEPNHCLVYAIGSAGTKQLYMYDPIEKSFQRYSFAEMGEPETTEEETETTSPETEPETPEITESQEKETQPTEKSEGGFGMFVWILIIIGALIVILGGIALIMGFRQS
;
A
#
# COMPACT_ATOMS: atom_id res chain seq x y z
N MET A 1 101.55 -5.74 -59.89
CA MET A 1 100.43 -6.52 -60.46
C MET A 1 99.65 -7.34 -59.41
N ARG A 2 100.24 -8.32 -58.69
CA ARG A 2 99.52 -9.24 -57.77
C ARG A 2 98.46 -8.60 -56.83
N LYS A 3 98.77 -7.49 -56.14
CA LYS A 3 97.81 -6.82 -55.23
C LYS A 3 96.57 -6.21 -55.93
N ASN A 4 96.66 -5.80 -57.19
CA ASN A 4 95.54 -5.18 -57.91
C ASN A 4 94.63 -6.25 -58.54
N ILE A 5 95.21 -7.34 -59.05
CA ILE A 5 94.46 -8.50 -59.56
C ILE A 5 93.67 -9.16 -58.43
N MET A 6 94.25 -9.28 -57.22
CA MET A 6 93.55 -9.85 -56.07
C MET A 6 92.39 -8.98 -55.58
N ARG A 7 92.50 -7.64 -55.67
CA ARG A 7 91.39 -6.73 -55.39
C ARG A 7 90.28 -6.80 -56.45
N LEU A 8 90.64 -6.98 -57.72
CA LEU A 8 89.66 -7.16 -58.80
C LEU A 8 88.91 -8.49 -58.67
N PHE A 9 89.61 -9.58 -58.32
CA PHE A 9 89.00 -10.89 -58.05
C PHE A 9 88.10 -10.88 -56.82
N VAL A 10 88.52 -10.25 -55.71
CA VAL A 10 87.67 -10.13 -54.51
C VAL A 10 86.45 -9.24 -54.77
N ALA A 11 86.58 -8.16 -55.54
CA ALA A 11 85.44 -7.31 -55.91
C ALA A 11 84.44 -8.04 -56.83
N ALA A 12 84.93 -8.77 -57.84
CA ALA A 12 84.08 -9.57 -58.74
C ALA A 12 83.42 -10.75 -58.03
N MET A 13 84.09 -11.36 -57.04
CA MET A 13 83.52 -12.43 -56.23
C MET A 13 82.48 -11.89 -55.23
N LEU A 14 82.67 -10.69 -54.68
CA LEU A 14 81.66 -10.04 -53.81
C LEU A 14 80.39 -9.67 -54.59
N THR A 15 80.50 -9.16 -55.82
CA THR A 15 79.31 -8.79 -56.62
C THR A 15 78.52 -10.01 -57.10
N VAL A 16 79.17 -11.13 -57.41
CA VAL A 16 78.48 -12.39 -57.74
C VAL A 16 77.79 -12.98 -56.51
N ILE A 17 78.43 -12.95 -55.32
CA ILE A 17 77.80 -13.42 -54.07
C ILE A 17 76.62 -12.52 -53.66
N MET A 18 76.72 -11.20 -53.89
CA MET A 18 75.61 -10.26 -53.66
C MET A 18 74.43 -10.51 -54.61
N ALA A 19 74.68 -10.92 -55.86
CA ALA A 19 73.65 -11.26 -56.83
C ALA A 19 72.94 -12.61 -56.55
N CYS A 20 73.63 -13.56 -55.91
CA CYS A 20 73.06 -14.87 -55.56
C CYS A 20 72.25 -14.89 -54.25
N CYS A 21 72.30 -13.82 -53.44
CA CYS A 21 71.61 -13.75 -52.15
C CYS A 21 70.29 -12.96 -52.14
N PHE A 22 69.91 -12.33 -53.26
CA PHE A 22 68.55 -11.82 -53.44
C PHE A 22 67.65 -12.89 -54.05
N SER A 23 67.34 -13.90 -53.26
CA SER A 23 66.05 -14.58 -53.41
C SER A 23 64.97 -13.54 -53.08
N VAL A 24 64.49 -12.82 -54.10
CA VAL A 24 63.19 -12.18 -54.03
C VAL A 24 62.17 -13.30 -53.86
N THR A 25 61.82 -13.58 -52.61
CA THR A 25 60.60 -14.30 -52.27
C THR A 25 59.45 -13.45 -52.78
N SER A 26 59.00 -13.73 -54.00
CA SER A 26 57.71 -13.27 -54.47
C SER A 26 56.67 -13.86 -53.53
N TYR A 27 56.16 -13.04 -52.61
CA TYR A 27 54.92 -13.37 -51.94
C TYR A 27 53.86 -13.42 -53.03
N ALA A 28 53.41 -14.61 -53.38
CA ALA A 28 52.23 -14.75 -54.21
C ALA A 28 51.07 -14.09 -53.46
N ALA A 29 50.34 -13.19 -54.13
CA ALA A 29 49.15 -12.59 -53.55
C ALA A 29 48.24 -13.73 -53.07
N SER A 30 47.91 -13.73 -51.78
CA SER A 30 47.20 -14.83 -51.14
C SER A 30 45.84 -14.35 -50.65
N ALA A 31 44.80 -15.13 -50.93
CA ALA A 31 43.44 -14.84 -50.51
C ALA A 31 43.02 -15.73 -49.34
N SER A 32 42.07 -15.25 -48.55
CA SER A 32 41.34 -16.04 -47.56
C SER A 32 39.85 -15.71 -47.62
N LEU A 33 39.00 -16.74 -47.56
CA LEU A 33 37.55 -16.61 -47.59
C LEU A 33 36.98 -16.86 -46.20
N TRP A 34 36.32 -15.86 -45.63
CA TRP A 34 35.71 -15.90 -44.30
C TRP A 34 34.21 -15.68 -44.39
N PHE A 35 33.47 -16.32 -43.47
CA PHE A 35 32.02 -16.17 -43.32
C PHE A 35 31.69 -15.79 -41.88
N THR A 36 30.50 -15.26 -41.66
CA THR A 36 29.88 -15.15 -40.33
C THR A 36 29.01 -16.36 -40.03
N ASP A 37 28.89 -16.73 -38.74
CA ASP A 37 28.14 -17.89 -38.26
C ASP A 37 26.92 -17.47 -37.40
N PRO A 38 25.83 -16.97 -38.04
CA PRO A 38 24.70 -16.39 -37.31
C PRO A 38 23.83 -17.46 -36.62
N THR A 39 23.33 -17.11 -35.44
CA THR A 39 22.23 -17.82 -34.77
C THR A 39 20.95 -17.02 -34.89
N VAL A 40 19.85 -17.63 -35.35
CA VAL A 40 18.56 -16.94 -35.55
C VAL A 40 17.37 -17.88 -35.29
N GLN A 41 16.18 -17.33 -35.08
CA GLN A 41 14.95 -18.11 -34.97
C GLN A 41 14.41 -18.56 -36.33
N VAL A 42 13.81 -19.76 -36.39
CA VAL A 42 13.10 -20.27 -37.57
C VAL A 42 12.00 -19.30 -38.02
N GLY A 43 11.85 -19.11 -39.34
CA GLY A 43 10.94 -18.12 -39.93
C GLY A 43 11.49 -16.69 -39.96
N SER A 44 12.63 -16.41 -39.34
CA SER A 44 13.31 -15.11 -39.46
C SER A 44 14.19 -15.05 -40.72
N ASN A 45 14.52 -13.83 -41.13
CA ASN A 45 15.56 -13.61 -42.13
C ASN A 45 16.93 -13.71 -41.44
N VAL A 46 17.92 -14.27 -42.12
CA VAL A 46 19.31 -14.37 -41.66
C VAL A 46 20.23 -13.78 -42.70
N SER A 47 21.23 -13.03 -42.25
CA SER A 47 22.27 -12.46 -43.11
C SER A 47 23.62 -13.12 -42.79
N VAL A 48 24.33 -13.56 -43.83
CA VAL A 48 25.70 -14.06 -43.76
C VAL A 48 26.58 -13.10 -44.54
N THR A 49 27.47 -12.40 -43.84
CA THR A 49 28.53 -11.62 -44.48
C THR A 49 29.67 -12.56 -44.86
N VAL A 50 30.20 -12.35 -46.06
CA VAL A 50 31.33 -13.09 -46.63
C VAL A 50 32.43 -12.08 -46.95
N ASP A 51 33.64 -12.36 -46.48
CA ASP A 51 34.83 -11.54 -46.73
C ASP A 51 35.85 -12.33 -47.56
N VAL A 52 36.29 -11.75 -48.68
CA VAL A 52 37.51 -12.14 -49.38
C VAL A 52 38.62 -11.19 -48.91
N LYS A 53 39.66 -11.70 -48.26
CA LYS A 53 40.78 -10.91 -47.69
C LYS A 53 42.12 -11.35 -48.24
N GLY A 54 43.00 -10.42 -48.56
CA GLY A 54 44.35 -10.66 -49.05
C GLY A 54 45.01 -9.34 -49.43
N ASP A 55 46.32 -9.33 -49.69
CA ASP A 55 47.06 -8.06 -49.79
C ASP A 55 46.76 -7.26 -51.07
N ASP A 56 46.29 -7.92 -52.14
CA ASP A 56 46.05 -7.32 -53.46
C ASP A 56 44.80 -7.93 -54.15
N ILE A 57 43.63 -7.95 -53.50
CA ILE A 57 42.43 -8.54 -54.13
C ILE A 57 41.86 -7.58 -55.20
N GLY A 58 41.87 -7.97 -56.47
CA GLY A 58 41.24 -7.24 -57.58
C GLY A 58 39.82 -7.72 -57.91
N GLY A 59 39.48 -8.96 -57.56
CA GLY A 59 38.13 -9.48 -57.71
C GLY A 59 37.94 -10.95 -57.34
N TYR A 60 36.69 -11.40 -57.43
CA TYR A 60 36.28 -12.79 -57.18
C TYR A 60 35.10 -13.22 -58.05
N GLU A 61 35.10 -14.51 -58.37
CA GLU A 61 33.93 -15.27 -58.80
C GLU A 61 33.80 -16.49 -57.87
N MET A 62 32.62 -16.72 -57.31
CA MET A 62 32.37 -17.85 -56.42
C MET A 62 31.03 -18.51 -56.68
N HIS A 63 31.03 -19.84 -56.63
CA HIS A 63 29.85 -20.68 -56.49
C HIS A 63 29.70 -21.09 -55.03
N LEU A 64 28.53 -20.83 -54.47
CA LEU A 64 28.14 -21.17 -53.11
C LEU A 64 26.97 -22.15 -53.14
N SER A 65 26.96 -23.06 -52.18
CA SER A 65 25.92 -24.08 -52.01
C SER A 65 25.29 -24.01 -50.63
N PHE A 66 23.97 -24.19 -50.55
CA PHE A 66 23.18 -24.13 -49.32
C PHE A 66 22.00 -25.11 -49.34
N ASP A 67 21.55 -25.56 -48.17
CA ASP A 67 20.45 -26.52 -48.05
C ASP A 67 19.07 -25.85 -48.13
N THR A 68 18.33 -26.13 -49.20
CA THR A 68 16.98 -25.61 -49.47
C THR A 68 15.89 -26.16 -48.54
N ALA A 69 16.17 -27.20 -47.76
CA ALA A 69 15.30 -27.65 -46.67
C ALA A 69 15.38 -26.73 -45.44
N TYR A 70 16.45 -25.95 -45.30
CA TYR A 70 16.67 -25.03 -44.18
C TYR A 70 16.58 -23.56 -44.57
N LEU A 71 16.94 -23.19 -45.80
CA LEU A 71 17.07 -21.81 -46.25
C LEU A 71 16.41 -21.58 -47.63
N ASP A 72 15.60 -20.53 -47.74
CA ASP A 72 15.24 -19.94 -49.05
C ASP A 72 16.09 -18.69 -49.25
N PHE A 73 16.82 -18.61 -50.37
CA PHE A 73 17.61 -17.42 -50.71
C PHE A 73 16.70 -16.24 -51.08
N LEU A 74 16.98 -15.06 -50.53
CA LEU A 74 16.22 -13.83 -50.78
C LEU A 74 16.99 -12.83 -51.63
N SER A 75 18.24 -12.54 -51.26
CA SER A 75 19.07 -11.55 -51.95
C SER A 75 20.54 -11.67 -51.59
N ALA A 76 21.39 -11.06 -52.42
CA ALA A 76 22.77 -10.75 -52.07
C ALA A 76 23.08 -9.28 -52.38
N SER A 77 23.96 -8.67 -51.60
CA SER A 77 24.42 -7.29 -51.79
C SER A 77 25.91 -7.16 -51.49
N GLY A 78 26.63 -6.39 -52.30
CA GLY A 78 28.06 -6.13 -52.16
C GLY A 78 28.41 -4.71 -52.59
N GLY A 79 29.69 -4.34 -52.50
CA GLY A 79 30.21 -3.08 -53.02
C GLY A 79 30.52 -3.15 -54.53
N GLY A 80 31.16 -2.10 -55.06
CA GLY A 80 31.79 -2.15 -56.38
C GLY A 80 30.86 -2.54 -57.53
N ASN A 81 31.24 -3.56 -58.28
CA ASN A 81 30.52 -4.09 -59.44
C ASN A 81 29.79 -5.40 -59.10
N PHE A 82 29.44 -5.60 -57.82
CA PHE A 82 28.85 -6.84 -57.33
C PHE A 82 27.59 -7.27 -58.10
N SER A 83 27.57 -8.54 -58.50
CA SER A 83 26.45 -9.20 -59.14
C SER A 83 26.28 -10.63 -58.65
N TYR A 84 25.06 -11.18 -58.78
CA TYR A 84 24.78 -12.56 -58.39
C TYR A 84 23.75 -13.21 -59.33
N GLN A 85 23.75 -14.53 -59.37
CA GLN A 85 22.80 -15.36 -60.12
C GLN A 85 22.39 -16.57 -59.30
N SER A 86 21.08 -16.83 -59.21
CA SER A 86 20.50 -17.96 -58.48
C SER A 86 19.70 -18.84 -59.45
N ASN A 87 20.40 -19.44 -60.42
CA ASN A 87 19.79 -20.13 -61.56
C ASN A 87 19.39 -21.59 -61.23
N SER A 88 19.67 -22.08 -60.02
CA SER A 88 19.35 -23.44 -59.58
C SER A 88 19.13 -23.48 -58.06
N PRO A 89 18.13 -24.22 -57.55
CA PRO A 89 17.87 -24.28 -56.11
C PRO A 89 19.10 -24.73 -55.32
N GLY A 90 19.43 -24.01 -54.25
CA GLY A 90 20.57 -24.33 -53.38
C GLY A 90 21.94 -23.95 -53.94
N VAL A 91 22.01 -23.29 -55.12
CA VAL A 91 23.28 -22.85 -55.74
C VAL A 91 23.21 -21.38 -56.10
N LEU A 92 24.21 -20.61 -55.67
CA LEU A 92 24.37 -19.19 -55.97
C LEU A 92 25.73 -18.95 -56.62
N ARG A 93 25.77 -18.20 -57.72
CA ARG A 93 27.00 -17.61 -58.26
C ARG A 93 27.07 -16.15 -57.85
N VAL A 94 28.18 -15.70 -57.26
CA VAL A 94 28.46 -14.31 -56.92
C VAL A 94 29.74 -13.85 -57.59
N VAL A 95 29.78 -12.60 -58.05
CA VAL A 95 30.90 -12.04 -58.80
C VAL A 95 31.07 -10.57 -58.44
N ASP A 96 32.31 -10.13 -58.23
CA ASP A 96 32.67 -8.72 -58.14
C ASP A 96 34.10 -8.54 -58.65
N TYR A 97 34.31 -7.58 -59.53
CA TYR A 97 35.61 -7.26 -60.14
C TYR A 97 35.79 -5.76 -60.17
N MET A 98 36.97 -5.28 -59.77
CA MET A 98 37.28 -3.85 -59.87
C MET A 98 37.80 -3.52 -61.28
N SER A 99 37.33 -2.40 -61.82
CA SER A 99 37.73 -1.93 -63.16
C SER A 99 39.19 -1.43 -63.20
N SER A 100 39.76 -1.10 -62.03
CA SER A 100 41.18 -0.86 -61.81
C SER A 100 41.51 -0.88 -60.31
N GLY A 101 42.75 -1.24 -59.96
CA GLY A 101 43.25 -1.25 -58.57
C GLY A 101 42.94 -2.54 -57.81
N SER A 102 43.25 -2.52 -56.51
CA SER A 102 43.11 -3.65 -55.59
C SER A 102 42.63 -3.19 -54.21
N SER A 103 42.19 -4.15 -53.39
CA SER A 103 41.74 -3.93 -52.03
C SER A 103 42.29 -5.01 -51.09
N ALA A 104 42.58 -4.63 -49.85
CA ALA A 104 42.93 -5.58 -48.78
C ALA A 104 41.75 -6.52 -48.42
N LYS A 105 40.52 -6.12 -48.78
CA LYS A 105 39.28 -6.81 -48.45
C LYS A 105 38.14 -6.44 -49.41
N MET A 106 37.41 -7.45 -49.89
CA MET A 106 36.11 -7.28 -50.53
C MET A 106 35.04 -8.03 -49.74
N SER A 107 33.82 -7.49 -49.66
CA SER A 107 32.73 -8.08 -48.89
C SER A 107 31.41 -8.04 -49.63
N PHE A 108 30.59 -9.06 -49.37
CA PHE A 108 29.17 -9.08 -49.69
C PHE A 108 28.39 -9.74 -48.57
N THR A 109 27.08 -9.54 -48.56
CA THR A 109 26.15 -10.15 -47.61
C THR A 109 25.07 -10.90 -48.36
N LEU A 110 24.87 -12.15 -47.96
CA LEU A 110 23.79 -13.02 -48.43
C LEU A 110 22.65 -12.96 -47.43
N THR A 111 21.40 -12.88 -47.89
CA THR A 111 20.22 -12.89 -47.02
C THR A 111 19.28 -14.03 -47.40
N PHE A 112 18.85 -14.80 -46.41
CA PHE A 112 17.99 -15.97 -46.56
C PHE A 112 16.78 -15.89 -45.61
N LYS A 113 15.70 -16.58 -45.96
CA LYS A 113 14.61 -16.94 -45.05
C LYS A 113 14.90 -18.30 -44.42
N THR A 114 14.79 -18.42 -43.11
CA THR A 114 14.96 -19.71 -42.42
C THR A 114 13.64 -20.50 -42.39
N LYS A 115 13.72 -21.81 -42.65
CA LYS A 115 12.56 -22.70 -42.85
C LYS A 115 12.42 -23.78 -41.77
N LYS A 116 13.55 -24.27 -41.25
CA LYS A 116 13.61 -25.45 -40.39
C LYS A 116 14.65 -25.26 -39.28
N THR A 117 14.36 -25.75 -38.08
CA THR A 117 15.28 -25.72 -36.94
C THR A 117 16.41 -26.75 -37.08
N GLY A 118 17.56 -26.42 -36.51
CA GLY A 118 18.80 -27.20 -36.58
C GLY A 118 19.96 -26.37 -37.11
N THR A 119 21.05 -27.03 -37.49
CA THR A 119 22.24 -26.40 -38.06
C THR A 119 22.31 -26.67 -39.56
N THR A 120 22.63 -25.64 -40.34
CA THR A 120 22.86 -25.74 -41.79
C THR A 120 24.11 -24.95 -42.18
N ARG A 121 24.58 -25.07 -43.42
CA ARG A 121 25.83 -24.45 -43.88
C ARG A 121 25.69 -23.77 -45.24
N ILE A 122 26.50 -22.74 -45.44
CA ILE A 122 26.81 -22.19 -46.77
C ILE A 122 28.25 -22.57 -47.09
N ASN A 123 28.44 -23.44 -48.08
CA ASN A 123 29.76 -23.93 -48.47
C ASN A 123 30.15 -23.38 -49.84
N PRO A 124 31.37 -22.86 -50.03
CA PRO A 124 31.89 -22.60 -51.37
C PRO A 124 32.08 -23.92 -52.13
N SER A 125 31.41 -24.06 -53.27
CA SER A 125 31.50 -25.22 -54.16
C SER A 125 32.45 -25.00 -55.35
N GLY A 126 32.90 -23.77 -55.55
CA GLY A 126 33.96 -23.40 -56.50
C GLY A 126 34.28 -21.91 -56.36
N TYR A 127 35.52 -21.51 -56.64
CA TYR A 127 35.97 -20.13 -56.53
C TYR A 127 37.14 -19.83 -57.46
N VAL A 128 37.20 -18.58 -57.93
CA VAL A 128 38.35 -17.97 -58.59
C VAL A 128 38.54 -16.61 -57.95
N PHE A 129 39.73 -16.35 -57.43
CA PHE A 129 40.14 -15.03 -56.94
C PHE A 129 41.18 -14.46 -57.89
N SER A 130 41.23 -13.14 -58.06
CA SER A 130 42.22 -12.47 -58.89
C SER A 130 42.91 -11.32 -58.17
N ASP A 131 44.16 -11.07 -58.55
CA ASP A 131 44.92 -9.89 -58.12
C ASP A 131 44.43 -8.59 -58.79
N GLY A 132 45.00 -7.44 -58.44
CA GLY A 132 44.66 -6.13 -59.03
C GLY A 132 44.98 -6.00 -60.53
N GLY A 133 45.75 -6.93 -61.10
CA GLY A 133 46.03 -7.06 -62.53
C GLY A 133 45.12 -8.06 -63.25
N GLY A 134 44.24 -8.76 -62.53
CA GLY A 134 43.37 -9.82 -63.06
C GLY A 134 44.00 -11.21 -63.11
N THR A 135 45.21 -11.40 -62.56
CA THR A 135 45.87 -12.72 -62.50
C THR A 135 45.17 -13.61 -61.48
N PRO A 136 44.84 -14.88 -61.79
CA PRO A 136 44.28 -15.79 -60.80
C PRO A 136 45.24 -16.05 -59.62
N ILE A 137 44.71 -15.95 -58.39
CA ILE A 137 45.45 -16.20 -57.15
C ILE A 137 44.87 -17.39 -56.38
N THR A 138 45.73 -18.15 -55.72
CA THR A 138 45.34 -19.32 -54.93
C THR A 138 45.07 -18.90 -53.48
N PRO A 139 43.89 -19.20 -52.91
CA PRO A 139 43.63 -18.90 -51.51
C PRO A 139 44.40 -19.85 -50.58
N TYR A 140 44.90 -19.30 -49.48
CA TYR A 140 45.55 -20.06 -48.40
C TYR A 140 44.53 -20.67 -47.43
N ALA A 141 43.36 -20.04 -47.25
CA ALA A 141 42.31 -20.53 -46.36
C ALA A 141 40.91 -20.28 -46.95
N VAL A 142 40.04 -21.28 -46.88
CA VAL A 142 38.67 -21.20 -47.38
C VAL A 142 37.72 -21.74 -46.32
N GLY A 143 36.95 -20.85 -45.70
CA GLY A 143 35.93 -21.20 -44.71
C GLY A 143 34.58 -21.56 -45.33
N TYR A 144 33.60 -21.74 -44.46
CA TYR A 144 32.17 -21.88 -44.75
C TYR A 144 31.38 -21.18 -43.63
N SER A 145 30.09 -20.90 -43.85
CA SER A 145 29.20 -20.42 -42.78
C SER A 145 28.52 -21.60 -42.09
N GLU A 146 28.43 -21.60 -40.76
CA GLU A 146 27.53 -22.44 -39.99
C GLU A 146 26.39 -21.62 -39.39
N ILE A 147 25.17 -21.82 -39.92
CA ILE A 147 23.96 -21.12 -39.47
C ILE A 147 23.20 -21.99 -38.50
N LYS A 148 22.96 -21.47 -37.29
CA LYS A 148 22.19 -22.16 -36.24
C LYS A 148 20.77 -21.61 -36.16
N ILE A 149 19.80 -22.41 -36.57
CA ILE A 149 18.38 -22.04 -36.61
C ILE A 149 17.67 -22.63 -35.39
N ILE A 150 17.32 -21.78 -34.41
CA ILE A 150 16.64 -22.15 -33.17
C ILE A 150 15.11 -22.05 -33.31
N PRO A 151 14.30 -22.77 -32.51
CA PRO A 151 12.85 -22.55 -32.49
C PRO A 151 12.50 -21.13 -32.02
N VAL A 152 11.32 -20.64 -32.40
CA VAL A 152 10.71 -19.46 -31.77
C VAL A 152 10.34 -19.83 -30.32
N PRO A 153 10.72 -19.03 -29.31
CA PRO A 153 10.28 -19.24 -27.93
C PRO A 153 8.75 -19.25 -27.85
N GLN A 154 8.18 -20.36 -27.40
CA GLN A 154 6.73 -20.46 -27.21
C GLN A 154 6.37 -19.91 -25.82
N ALA A 155 5.61 -18.82 -25.80
CA ALA A 155 5.05 -18.27 -24.57
C ALA A 155 4.17 -19.32 -23.86
N SER A 156 4.36 -19.48 -22.56
CA SER A 156 3.61 -20.46 -21.77
C SER A 156 2.12 -20.15 -21.69
N SER A 157 1.29 -21.19 -21.72
CA SER A 157 -0.16 -21.14 -21.54
C SER A 157 -0.60 -21.35 -20.09
N ASP A 158 0.34 -21.55 -19.16
CA ASP A 158 0.03 -21.85 -17.77
C ASP A 158 -0.41 -20.59 -17.00
N ALA A 159 -1.73 -20.49 -16.80
CA ALA A 159 -2.38 -19.47 -15.98
C ALA A 159 -2.76 -20.00 -14.57
N THR A 160 -2.15 -21.07 -14.08
CA THR A 160 -2.54 -21.65 -12.77
C THR A 160 -1.81 -21.00 -11.59
N LEU A 161 -2.42 -21.11 -10.40
CA LEU A 161 -1.76 -20.84 -9.12
C LEU A 161 -1.10 -22.12 -8.57
N LYS A 162 0.01 -21.94 -7.84
CA LYS A 162 0.63 -22.97 -6.99
C LYS A 162 0.40 -22.74 -5.49
N GLY A 163 -0.23 -21.64 -5.12
CA GLY A 163 -0.61 -21.33 -3.75
C GLY A 163 -1.57 -20.15 -3.69
N LEU A 164 -2.51 -20.19 -2.74
CA LEU A 164 -3.44 -19.11 -2.43
C LEU A 164 -3.65 -19.08 -0.91
N THR A 165 -3.47 -17.92 -0.29
CA THR A 165 -3.78 -17.68 1.12
C THR A 165 -4.44 -16.33 1.32
N MET A 166 -5.15 -16.15 2.43
CA MET A 166 -5.87 -14.93 2.80
C MET A 166 -5.68 -14.63 4.30
N SER A 167 -5.66 -13.36 4.69
CA SER A 167 -5.67 -12.94 6.10
C SER A 167 -7.08 -13.00 6.71
N GLY A 168 -7.18 -13.16 8.03
CA GLY A 168 -8.43 -13.00 8.78
C GLY A 168 -9.45 -14.15 8.64
N GLY A 169 -9.17 -15.16 7.83
CA GLY A 169 -10.03 -16.33 7.62
C GLY A 169 -9.29 -17.50 7.00
N THR A 170 -9.91 -18.67 6.99
CA THR A 170 -9.38 -19.89 6.34
C THR A 170 -10.14 -20.18 5.06
N LEU A 171 -9.44 -20.54 3.98
CA LEU A 171 -10.05 -20.96 2.72
C LEU A 171 -10.70 -22.33 2.86
N SER A 172 -11.95 -22.44 2.40
CA SER A 172 -12.68 -23.70 2.28
C SER A 172 -13.13 -23.91 0.82
N PRO A 173 -12.74 -25.02 0.16
CA PRO A 173 -11.80 -26.03 0.63
C PRO A 173 -10.37 -25.46 0.77
N ALA A 174 -9.45 -26.24 1.34
CA ALA A 174 -8.03 -25.92 1.29
C ALA A 174 -7.56 -25.77 -0.17
N PHE A 175 -6.55 -24.92 -0.40
CA PHE A 175 -6.11 -24.57 -1.75
C PHE A 175 -5.72 -25.80 -2.60
N SER A 176 -6.20 -25.82 -3.84
CA SER A 176 -5.77 -26.74 -4.89
C SER A 176 -5.79 -26.01 -6.24
N ALA A 177 -4.78 -26.23 -7.08
CA ALA A 177 -4.63 -25.53 -8.36
C ALA A 177 -5.85 -25.66 -9.30
N ASN A 178 -6.59 -26.77 -9.17
CA ASN A 178 -7.77 -27.11 -9.98
C ASN A 178 -9.11 -26.69 -9.32
N VAL A 179 -9.07 -26.02 -8.16
CA VAL A 179 -10.26 -25.47 -7.50
C VAL A 179 -10.27 -23.95 -7.69
N TYR A 180 -11.32 -23.45 -8.33
CA TYR A 180 -11.46 -22.05 -8.72
C TYR A 180 -12.41 -21.25 -7.83
N ASN A 181 -13.13 -21.90 -6.90
CA ASN A 181 -14.08 -21.26 -6.01
C ASN A 181 -13.79 -21.67 -4.58
N TYR A 182 -13.64 -20.66 -3.72
CA TYR A 182 -13.37 -20.80 -2.29
C TYR A 182 -14.39 -20.00 -1.50
N THR A 183 -14.65 -20.40 -0.26
CA THR A 183 -15.31 -19.59 0.75
C THR A 183 -14.36 -19.30 1.90
N ALA A 184 -14.57 -18.19 2.60
CA ALA A 184 -13.90 -17.89 3.86
C ALA A 184 -14.81 -17.02 4.72
N ASN A 185 -14.73 -17.19 6.05
CA ASN A 185 -15.44 -16.34 7.00
C ASN A 185 -14.43 -15.42 7.69
N VAL A 186 -14.82 -14.17 7.95
CA VAL A 186 -14.03 -13.18 8.69
C VAL A 186 -14.90 -12.47 9.74
N ASP A 187 -14.28 -12.03 10.83
CA ASP A 187 -14.99 -11.36 11.93
C ASP A 187 -15.58 -10.00 11.50
N PHE A 188 -16.59 -9.52 12.24
CA PHE A 188 -17.22 -8.22 11.98
C PHE A 188 -16.21 -7.06 11.95
N SER A 189 -15.14 -7.09 12.74
CA SER A 189 -14.11 -6.06 12.77
C SER A 189 -13.25 -6.01 11.49
N VAL A 190 -13.24 -7.06 10.67
CA VAL A 190 -12.41 -7.18 9.46
C VAL A 190 -13.09 -6.44 8.30
N THR A 191 -12.61 -5.25 7.98
CA THR A 191 -13.09 -4.43 6.85
C THR A 191 -12.31 -4.66 5.55
N SER A 192 -11.15 -5.31 5.60
CA SER A 192 -10.38 -5.74 4.43
C SER A 192 -9.54 -6.99 4.67
N VAL A 193 -9.10 -7.64 3.58
CA VAL A 193 -8.31 -8.89 3.61
C VAL A 193 -7.12 -8.84 2.65
N ALA A 194 -5.92 -9.12 3.14
CA ALA A 194 -4.77 -9.37 2.29
C ALA A 194 -4.87 -10.77 1.65
N VAL A 195 -4.63 -10.88 0.35
CA VAL A 195 -4.57 -12.15 -0.39
C VAL A 195 -3.20 -12.33 -1.02
N THR A 196 -2.58 -13.49 -0.76
CA THR A 196 -1.32 -13.88 -1.41
C THR A 196 -1.60 -14.99 -2.41
N ALA A 197 -1.42 -14.69 -3.70
CA ALA A 197 -1.63 -15.62 -4.80
C ALA A 197 -0.31 -15.88 -5.54
N LEU A 198 0.18 -17.12 -5.47
CA LEU A 198 1.46 -17.53 -6.04
C LEU A 198 1.23 -18.15 -7.42
N LYS A 199 1.69 -17.48 -8.48
CA LYS A 199 1.71 -18.03 -9.85
C LYS A 199 2.52 -19.33 -9.95
N ASN A 200 2.01 -20.30 -10.71
CA ASN A 200 2.74 -21.54 -10.99
C ASN A 200 3.92 -21.26 -11.94
N HIS A 201 3.64 -20.73 -13.13
CA HIS A 201 4.64 -20.35 -14.12
C HIS A 201 5.24 -18.95 -13.86
N ASN A 202 6.56 -18.79 -14.03
CA ASN A 202 7.22 -17.52 -13.75
C ASN A 202 6.87 -16.40 -14.76
N GLY A 203 6.57 -16.75 -16.01
CA GLY A 203 6.13 -15.80 -17.04
C GLY A 203 4.70 -15.26 -16.87
N ALA A 204 3.92 -15.79 -15.92
CA ALA A 204 2.56 -15.31 -15.65
C ALA A 204 2.54 -14.04 -14.80
N SER A 205 1.42 -13.31 -14.86
CA SER A 205 1.08 -12.19 -13.98
C SER A 205 -0.19 -12.50 -13.18
N VAL A 206 -0.37 -11.84 -12.03
CA VAL A 206 -1.53 -12.01 -11.15
C VAL A 206 -2.08 -10.65 -10.77
N TYR A 207 -3.40 -10.51 -10.82
CA TYR A 207 -4.15 -9.33 -10.37
C TYR A 207 -5.21 -9.78 -9.36
N VAL A 208 -5.42 -8.98 -8.31
CA VAL A 208 -6.38 -9.25 -7.24
C VAL A 208 -7.28 -8.03 -7.03
N SER A 209 -8.58 -8.24 -6.85
CA SER A 209 -9.55 -7.19 -6.55
C SER A 209 -10.64 -7.66 -5.59
N GLY A 210 -11.34 -6.71 -4.95
CA GLY A 210 -12.42 -6.99 -3.98
C GLY A 210 -11.94 -7.25 -2.55
N THR A 211 -10.70 -6.86 -2.21
CA THR A 211 -10.10 -7.08 -0.89
C THR A 211 -10.47 -6.04 0.16
N GLU A 212 -10.87 -4.83 -0.26
CA GLU A 212 -11.12 -3.68 0.61
C GLU A 212 -12.61 -3.38 0.79
N SER A 213 -12.96 -2.62 1.83
CA SER A 213 -14.32 -2.11 2.10
C SER A 213 -15.40 -3.20 2.14
N LEU A 214 -15.09 -4.33 2.77
CA LEU A 214 -15.98 -5.49 2.88
C LEU A 214 -17.30 -5.11 3.56
N ALA A 215 -18.42 -5.31 2.87
CA ALA A 215 -19.76 -5.19 3.45
C ALA A 215 -20.01 -6.31 4.47
N VAL A 216 -20.93 -6.12 5.42
CA VAL A 216 -21.43 -7.22 6.27
C VAL A 216 -22.17 -8.22 5.38
N GLY A 217 -21.92 -9.52 5.56
CA GLY A 217 -22.42 -10.58 4.68
C GLY A 217 -21.44 -10.97 3.58
N GLU A 218 -21.95 -11.40 2.42
CA GLU A 218 -21.13 -11.94 1.33
C GLU A 218 -20.42 -10.86 0.51
N ASN A 219 -19.12 -11.06 0.30
CA ASN A 219 -18.25 -10.26 -0.58
C ASN A 219 -17.54 -11.19 -1.56
N THR A 220 -17.09 -10.67 -2.71
CA THR A 220 -16.38 -11.46 -3.73
C THR A 220 -14.99 -10.88 -3.99
N VAL A 221 -13.95 -11.61 -3.60
CA VAL A 221 -12.57 -11.36 -4.04
C VAL A 221 -12.34 -12.12 -5.35
N THR A 222 -11.77 -11.45 -6.35
CA THR A 222 -11.39 -12.06 -7.64
C THR A 222 -9.88 -12.04 -7.81
N ILE A 223 -9.30 -13.17 -8.20
CA ILE A 223 -7.89 -13.32 -8.54
C ILE A 223 -7.81 -13.75 -10.00
N THR A 224 -7.24 -12.89 -10.85
CA THR A 224 -7.03 -13.16 -12.27
C THR A 224 -5.56 -13.44 -12.53
N VAL A 225 -5.24 -14.65 -12.97
CA VAL A 225 -3.92 -15.02 -13.46
C VAL A 225 -3.91 -14.90 -14.97
N THR A 226 -2.88 -14.26 -15.55
CA THR A 226 -2.67 -14.18 -17.00
C THR A 226 -1.34 -14.85 -17.34
N ALA A 227 -1.39 -15.88 -18.18
CA ALA A 227 -0.22 -16.58 -18.71
C ALA A 227 0.55 -15.70 -19.70
N GLU A 228 1.77 -16.11 -20.02
CA GLU A 228 2.67 -15.39 -20.94
C GLU A 228 2.09 -15.28 -22.35
N ASN A 229 1.33 -16.27 -22.81
CA ASN A 229 0.62 -16.24 -24.09
C ASN A 229 -0.72 -15.46 -24.06
N GLY A 230 -1.08 -14.84 -22.93
CA GLY A 230 -2.32 -14.09 -22.74
C GLY A 230 -3.54 -14.92 -22.31
N ALA A 231 -3.44 -16.25 -22.18
CA ALA A 231 -4.49 -17.08 -21.59
C ALA A 231 -4.78 -16.67 -20.13
N LYS A 232 -6.03 -16.75 -19.69
CA LYS A 232 -6.44 -16.31 -18.35
C LYS A 232 -7.16 -17.40 -17.57
N GLN A 233 -6.93 -17.42 -16.27
CA GLN A 233 -7.68 -18.21 -15.30
C GLN A 233 -8.10 -17.32 -14.14
N ASN A 234 -9.37 -17.42 -13.74
CA ASN A 234 -9.87 -16.74 -12.55
C ASN A 234 -10.00 -17.73 -11.40
N TYR A 235 -9.75 -17.23 -10.19
CA TYR A 235 -10.06 -17.86 -8.91
C TYR A 235 -10.90 -16.87 -8.10
N TYR A 236 -11.89 -17.36 -7.38
CA TYR A 236 -12.85 -16.56 -6.61
C TYR A 236 -12.82 -16.97 -5.15
N ILE A 237 -12.82 -15.99 -4.24
CA ILE A 237 -13.04 -16.22 -2.80
C ILE A 237 -14.30 -15.46 -2.40
N LYS A 238 -15.35 -16.19 -2.03
CA LYS A 238 -16.53 -15.63 -1.38
C LYS A 238 -16.20 -15.42 0.09
N VAL A 239 -16.02 -14.17 0.49
CA VAL A 239 -15.69 -13.77 1.87
C VAL A 239 -16.96 -13.34 2.59
N THR A 240 -17.36 -14.10 3.60
CA THR A 240 -18.51 -13.75 4.46
C THR A 240 -18.01 -13.01 5.69
N ARG A 241 -18.28 -11.70 5.77
CA ARG A 241 -18.00 -10.88 6.96
C ARG A 241 -19.14 -11.04 7.96
N GLY A 242 -18.82 -11.37 9.21
CA GLY A 242 -19.80 -11.58 10.27
C GLY A 242 -20.67 -10.36 10.57
N LYS A 243 -21.89 -10.58 11.10
CA LYS A 243 -22.72 -9.53 11.72
C LYS A 243 -22.03 -8.96 12.97
N ASN A 244 -22.39 -7.72 13.34
CA ASN A 244 -21.99 -7.12 14.62
C ASN A 244 -22.35 -8.05 15.79
N PRO A 245 -21.40 -8.49 16.64
CA PRO A 245 -21.68 -9.41 17.75
C PRO A 245 -22.57 -8.80 18.85
N LEU A 246 -22.71 -7.47 18.88
CA LEU A 246 -23.63 -6.76 19.77
C LEU A 246 -25.04 -6.58 19.19
N SER A 247 -25.26 -6.94 17.92
CA SER A 247 -26.58 -6.89 17.26
C SER A 247 -27.54 -7.88 17.92
N THR A 248 -28.79 -7.47 18.03
CA THR A 248 -29.92 -8.31 18.50
C THR A 248 -31.00 -8.48 17.44
N ASP A 249 -30.95 -7.71 16.35
CA ASP A 249 -32.05 -7.48 15.40
C ASP A 249 -33.36 -6.97 16.08
N VAL A 250 -33.31 -6.51 17.34
CA VAL A 250 -34.44 -5.90 18.09
C VAL A 250 -34.34 -4.38 18.01
N PHE A 251 -35.44 -3.71 17.66
CA PHE A 251 -35.48 -2.26 17.46
C PHE A 251 -36.53 -1.58 18.33
N LEU A 252 -36.16 -0.48 18.98
CA LEU A 252 -37.06 0.39 19.72
C LEU A 252 -37.34 1.69 18.95
N THR A 253 -38.54 2.25 19.14
CA THR A 253 -38.97 3.50 18.51
C THR A 253 -38.56 4.70 19.37
N VAL A 254 -37.82 5.65 18.80
CA VAL A 254 -37.31 6.84 19.48
C VAL A 254 -37.96 8.10 18.89
N GLY A 255 -38.87 8.72 19.64
CA GLY A 255 -39.58 9.93 19.22
C GLY A 255 -40.41 9.72 17.95
N GLU A 256 -40.27 10.63 16.98
CA GLU A 256 -41.02 10.67 15.71
C GLU A 256 -40.66 9.51 14.75
N GLY A 257 -40.95 8.27 15.12
CA GLY A 257 -40.83 7.08 14.27
C GLY A 257 -39.39 6.63 13.95
N LYS A 258 -38.37 7.29 14.49
CA LYS A 258 -36.97 6.86 14.34
C LYS A 258 -36.73 5.55 15.08
N ARG A 259 -35.75 4.75 14.64
CA ARG A 259 -35.48 3.43 15.22
C ARG A 259 -34.00 3.27 15.55
N GLY A 260 -33.73 2.78 16.75
CA GLY A 260 -32.40 2.32 17.19
C GLY A 260 -32.44 0.82 17.48
N GLU A 261 -31.37 0.12 17.15
CA GLU A 261 -31.23 -1.30 17.46
C GLU A 261 -30.72 -1.46 18.91
N VAL A 262 -31.24 -2.43 19.65
CA VAL A 262 -30.80 -2.69 21.03
C VAL A 262 -29.49 -3.48 21.02
N SER A 263 -28.50 -3.04 21.78
CA SER A 263 -27.27 -3.79 22.01
C SER A 263 -27.54 -5.00 22.91
N LYS A 264 -26.97 -6.15 22.54
CA LYS A 264 -27.08 -7.41 23.30
C LYS A 264 -26.58 -7.28 24.73
N THR A 265 -25.53 -6.49 24.95
CA THR A 265 -24.90 -6.25 26.26
C THR A 265 -24.51 -4.79 26.44
N ILE A 266 -24.35 -4.35 27.68
CA ILE A 266 -23.85 -3.03 28.05
C ILE A 266 -22.47 -3.20 28.70
N SER A 267 -21.48 -2.39 28.30
CA SER A 267 -20.17 -2.38 28.98
C SER A 267 -20.27 -1.68 30.33
N GLY A 268 -19.52 -2.14 31.34
CA GLY A 268 -19.43 -1.49 32.65
C GLY A 268 -19.07 -0.01 32.57
N ASP A 269 -18.20 0.37 31.63
CA ASP A 269 -17.76 1.76 31.41
C ASP A 269 -18.87 2.70 30.91
N ILE A 270 -19.99 2.14 30.43
CA ILE A 270 -21.14 2.87 29.92
C ILE A 270 -22.22 3.04 31.00
N VAL A 271 -22.15 2.29 32.11
CA VAL A 271 -23.13 2.34 33.20
C VAL A 271 -23.00 3.67 33.97
N PRO A 272 -24.04 4.52 34.05
CA PRO A 272 -23.98 5.78 34.78
C PRO A 272 -23.85 5.54 36.29
N ARG A 273 -23.29 6.53 37.01
CA ARG A 273 -23.27 6.48 38.48
C ARG A 273 -24.69 6.36 39.04
N GLY A 274 -24.87 5.47 40.02
CA GLY A 274 -26.16 5.19 40.65
C GLY A 274 -27.08 4.27 39.85
N PHE A 275 -26.62 3.72 38.72
CA PHE A 275 -27.28 2.64 38.00
C PHE A 275 -26.57 1.30 38.28
N GLU A 276 -27.37 0.24 38.34
CA GLU A 276 -26.94 -1.14 38.46
C GLU A 276 -27.22 -1.88 37.16
N ALA A 277 -26.30 -2.76 36.75
CA ALA A 277 -26.49 -3.62 35.59
C ALA A 277 -27.52 -4.72 35.87
N THR A 278 -28.40 -4.98 34.90
CA THR A 278 -29.44 -6.01 34.93
C THR A 278 -29.64 -6.56 33.52
N THR A 279 -30.51 -7.55 33.36
CA THR A 279 -31.07 -7.90 32.04
C THR A 279 -32.57 -7.64 32.01
N ILE A 280 -33.12 -7.44 30.81
CA ILE A 280 -34.56 -7.39 30.54
C ILE A 280 -34.87 -8.20 29.27
N THR A 281 -36.12 -8.59 29.08
CA THR A 281 -36.57 -9.25 27.84
C THR A 281 -37.32 -8.25 26.96
N LEU A 282 -36.87 -8.07 25.71
CA LEU A 282 -37.55 -7.28 24.68
C LEU A 282 -37.89 -8.18 23.49
N ASN A 283 -39.16 -8.26 23.13
CA ASN A 283 -39.65 -9.12 22.03
C ASN A 283 -39.14 -10.58 22.09
N GLY A 284 -39.02 -11.15 23.29
CA GLY A 284 -38.51 -12.51 23.52
C GLY A 284 -36.98 -12.67 23.53
N VAL A 285 -36.22 -11.59 23.36
CA VAL A 285 -34.75 -11.59 23.43
C VAL A 285 -34.30 -10.97 24.75
N GLU A 286 -33.45 -11.69 25.49
CA GLU A 286 -32.79 -11.14 26.69
C GLU A 286 -31.65 -10.21 26.29
N VAL A 287 -31.65 -8.99 26.84
CA VAL A 287 -30.67 -7.93 26.55
C VAL A 287 -30.13 -7.31 27.83
N GLY A 288 -28.88 -6.85 27.78
CA GLY A 288 -28.30 -6.04 28.85
C GLY A 288 -29.03 -4.71 29.04
N ALA A 289 -29.32 -4.37 30.29
CA ALA A 289 -29.99 -3.16 30.71
C ALA A 289 -29.35 -2.60 31.98
N VAL A 290 -29.76 -1.39 32.36
CA VAL A 290 -29.37 -0.74 33.61
C VAL A 290 -30.60 -0.15 34.30
N LYS A 291 -30.64 -0.16 35.64
CA LYS A 291 -31.71 0.42 36.46
C LYS A 291 -31.13 1.24 37.60
N TYR A 292 -31.77 2.32 38.03
CA TYR A 292 -31.32 3.09 39.20
C TYR A 292 -32.03 2.73 40.50
N ALA A 293 -33.13 1.97 40.44
CA ALA A 293 -33.86 1.41 41.57
C ALA A 293 -34.71 0.21 41.06
N ASP A 294 -35.20 -0.64 41.95
CA ASP A 294 -35.93 -1.87 41.56
C ASP A 294 -37.22 -1.62 40.77
N ASN A 295 -37.92 -0.52 41.06
CA ASN A 295 -39.17 -0.14 40.38
C ASN A 295 -38.98 0.97 39.33
N ALA A 296 -37.73 1.34 39.02
CA ALA A 296 -37.43 2.37 38.03
C ALA A 296 -37.60 1.85 36.59
N LYS A 297 -37.87 2.75 35.63
CA LYS A 297 -37.78 2.42 34.21
C LYS A 297 -36.36 1.93 33.89
N PRO A 298 -36.18 0.74 33.30
CA PRO A 298 -34.87 0.29 32.87
C PRO A 298 -34.42 1.11 31.65
N ALA A 299 -33.11 1.17 31.44
CA ALA A 299 -32.51 1.72 30.23
C ALA A 299 -31.66 0.67 29.52
N VAL A 300 -31.67 0.71 28.19
CA VAL A 300 -30.86 -0.15 27.32
C VAL A 300 -29.90 0.69 26.48
N TYR A 301 -28.81 0.09 26.02
CA TYR A 301 -27.92 0.75 25.08
C TYR A 301 -28.42 0.54 23.65
N LEU A 302 -28.67 1.63 22.91
CA LEU A 302 -28.97 1.58 21.50
C LEU A 302 -27.67 1.65 20.68
N LEU A 303 -27.53 0.73 19.73
CA LEU A 303 -26.56 0.84 18.64
C LEU A 303 -27.00 1.99 17.73
N GLY A 304 -26.07 2.92 17.47
CA GLY A 304 -26.37 4.13 16.71
C GLY A 304 -26.73 3.86 15.24
N SER A 305 -27.55 4.76 14.69
CA SER A 305 -27.96 4.80 13.28
C SER A 305 -27.85 6.23 12.74
N ASP A 306 -28.14 6.43 11.46
CA ASP A 306 -28.17 7.77 10.83
C ASP A 306 -29.15 8.75 11.48
N THR A 307 -30.08 8.27 12.31
CA THR A 307 -31.16 9.08 12.92
C THR A 307 -31.23 8.99 14.45
N VAL A 308 -30.59 7.99 15.07
CA VAL A 308 -30.58 7.75 16.52
C VAL A 308 -29.13 7.62 16.98
N ASN A 309 -28.71 8.45 17.92
CA ASN A 309 -27.35 8.40 18.46
C ASN A 309 -27.13 7.09 19.24
N ALA A 310 -25.91 6.56 19.21
CA ALA A 310 -25.52 5.48 20.10
C ALA A 310 -25.49 5.98 21.55
N GLY A 311 -26.07 5.25 22.49
CA GLY A 311 -26.19 5.71 23.88
C GLY A 311 -27.20 4.92 24.70
N LEU A 312 -27.36 5.31 25.97
CA LEU A 312 -28.39 4.75 26.85
C LEU A 312 -29.72 5.49 26.67
N TYR A 313 -30.80 4.71 26.60
CA TYR A 313 -32.17 5.19 26.48
C TYR A 313 -33.04 4.44 27.50
N TYR A 314 -33.88 5.15 28.25
CA TYR A 314 -34.96 4.52 29.02
C TYR A 314 -35.90 3.80 28.05
N VAL A 315 -36.39 2.61 28.42
CA VAL A 315 -37.25 1.78 27.56
C VAL A 315 -38.58 1.47 28.24
N ASP A 316 -39.66 1.62 27.47
CA ASP A 316 -40.93 0.96 27.75
C ASP A 316 -41.02 -0.32 26.91
N ALA A 317 -40.84 -1.45 27.60
CA ALA A 317 -40.88 -2.78 26.99
C ALA A 317 -42.27 -3.18 26.46
N SER A 318 -43.34 -2.53 26.93
CA SER A 318 -44.73 -2.83 26.51
C SER A 318 -45.07 -2.14 25.20
N SER A 319 -44.67 -0.87 25.04
CA SER A 319 -44.88 -0.11 23.81
C SER A 319 -43.73 -0.24 22.79
N MET A 320 -42.61 -0.88 23.17
CA MET A 320 -41.37 -0.95 22.38
C MET A 320 -40.86 0.44 21.97
N THR A 321 -40.98 1.41 22.89
CA THR A 321 -40.48 2.78 22.73
C THR A 321 -39.28 3.04 23.63
N ALA A 322 -38.46 4.01 23.23
CA ALA A 322 -37.27 4.43 23.94
C ALA A 322 -37.15 5.96 23.98
N SER A 323 -36.84 6.51 25.16
CA SER A 323 -36.60 7.93 25.38
C SER A 323 -35.13 8.16 25.80
N PRO A 324 -34.48 9.24 25.34
CA PRO A 324 -33.09 9.51 25.70
C PRO A 324 -32.96 9.74 27.20
N ILE A 325 -31.88 9.24 27.79
CA ILE A 325 -31.53 9.63 29.16
C ILE A 325 -31.19 11.13 29.18
N GLU A 326 -31.82 11.87 30.09
CA GLU A 326 -31.67 13.32 30.15
C GLU A 326 -30.67 13.79 31.23
N TYR A 327 -29.82 14.72 30.84
CA TYR A 327 -28.88 15.43 31.70
C TYR A 327 -29.14 16.94 31.65
N LEU A 328 -29.21 17.57 32.81
CA LEU A 328 -29.43 19.01 32.98
C LEU A 328 -28.16 19.70 33.51
N GLY A 329 -27.82 20.87 32.98
CA GLY A 329 -26.62 21.64 33.38
C GLY A 329 -25.36 21.28 32.58
N PRO A 330 -24.23 21.96 32.84
CA PRO A 330 -22.97 21.75 32.11
C PRO A 330 -22.33 20.41 32.48
N ALA A 331 -21.51 19.85 31.59
CA ALA A 331 -20.97 18.48 31.70
C ALA A 331 -20.34 18.14 33.07
N VAL A 332 -19.62 19.08 33.68
CA VAL A 332 -18.92 18.92 34.98
C VAL A 332 -19.84 18.89 36.21
N SER A 333 -21.08 19.36 36.09
CA SER A 333 -22.08 19.40 37.16
C SER A 333 -23.47 18.99 36.65
N SER A 334 -23.47 18.02 35.72
CA SER A 334 -24.71 17.53 35.11
C SER A 334 -25.55 16.75 36.13
N LEU A 335 -26.85 17.04 36.14
CA LEU A 335 -27.86 16.33 36.92
C LEU A 335 -28.59 15.37 36.00
N LEU A 336 -28.55 14.08 36.31
CA LEU A 336 -29.29 13.06 35.58
C LEU A 336 -30.72 12.99 36.13
N VAL A 337 -31.69 13.29 35.28
CA VAL A 337 -33.11 13.31 35.65
C VAL A 337 -33.63 11.89 35.84
N LEU A 338 -34.40 11.70 36.91
CA LEU A 338 -35.04 10.45 37.29
C LEU A 338 -36.57 10.62 37.26
N ASP A 339 -37.32 9.51 37.20
CA ASP A 339 -38.78 9.57 37.43
C ASP A 339 -39.07 10.13 38.84
N ILE A 340 -40.15 10.90 38.98
CA ILE A 340 -40.56 11.50 40.26
C ILE A 340 -40.77 10.41 41.30
N ASN A 341 -40.08 10.52 42.44
CA ASN A 341 -40.38 9.65 43.59
C ASN A 341 -41.67 10.14 44.26
N THR A 342 -42.79 9.48 43.95
CA THR A 342 -44.12 9.85 44.47
C THR A 342 -44.27 9.66 46.00
N ALA A 343 -43.31 8.99 46.65
CA ALA A 343 -43.24 8.89 48.12
C ALA A 343 -42.49 10.07 48.77
N GLU A 344 -41.78 10.90 48.01
CA GLU A 344 -40.94 12.02 48.47
C GLU A 344 -41.42 13.37 47.88
N ILE A 345 -42.73 13.57 47.76
CA ILE A 345 -43.33 14.85 47.35
C ILE A 345 -43.37 15.78 48.59
N PRO A 346 -42.68 16.94 48.59
CA PRO A 346 -42.73 17.88 49.72
C PRO A 346 -44.12 18.51 49.88
N GLU A 347 -44.48 18.91 51.11
CA GLU A 347 -45.73 19.61 51.35
C GLU A 347 -45.81 20.92 50.53
N GLY A 348 -46.98 21.18 49.95
CA GLY A 348 -47.21 22.34 49.09
C GLY A 348 -46.73 22.17 47.64
N TYR A 349 -46.28 20.97 47.24
CA TYR A 349 -45.97 20.62 45.86
C TYR A 349 -46.89 19.52 45.31
N GLU A 350 -47.15 19.57 44.00
CA GLU A 350 -47.88 18.55 43.26
C GLU A 350 -47.18 18.24 41.92
N ILE A 351 -47.54 17.10 41.31
CA ILE A 351 -47.04 16.73 39.99
C ILE A 351 -47.72 17.60 38.93
N GLY A 352 -46.92 18.33 38.15
CA GLY A 352 -47.39 19.19 37.06
C GLY A 352 -46.37 19.30 35.93
N THR A 353 -46.68 20.06 34.89
CA THR A 353 -45.79 20.27 33.75
C THR A 353 -45.10 21.63 33.80
N PHE A 354 -43.78 21.65 33.64
CA PHE A 354 -42.99 22.88 33.63
C PHE A 354 -41.90 22.89 32.54
N SER A 355 -41.52 24.08 32.08
CA SER A 355 -40.46 24.24 31.08
C SER A 355 -39.08 24.23 31.74
N VAL A 356 -38.34 23.14 31.60
CA VAL A 356 -36.99 22.98 32.16
C VAL A 356 -35.97 22.94 31.03
N ASN A 357 -35.12 23.96 30.95
CA ASN A 357 -34.20 24.23 29.85
C ASN A 357 -34.88 24.32 28.47
N GLY A 358 -36.13 24.79 28.42
CA GLY A 358 -36.86 25.08 27.19
C GLY A 358 -37.69 23.91 26.62
N ALA A 359 -37.81 22.80 27.34
CA ALA A 359 -38.76 21.74 27.02
C ALA A 359 -39.68 21.44 28.21
N GLN A 360 -40.93 21.10 27.92
CA GLN A 360 -41.95 20.75 28.92
C GLN A 360 -41.67 19.38 29.54
N ARG A 361 -41.75 19.29 30.86
CA ARG A 361 -41.47 18.07 31.64
C ARG A 361 -42.45 17.93 32.78
N GLU A 362 -42.75 16.69 33.14
CA GLU A 362 -43.38 16.36 34.41
C GLU A 362 -42.37 16.59 35.54
N VAL A 363 -42.72 17.46 36.48
CA VAL A 363 -41.90 17.89 37.63
C VAL A 363 -42.81 18.19 38.81
N LEU A 364 -42.24 18.51 39.98
CA LEU A 364 -43.02 19.01 41.11
C LEU A 364 -43.15 20.54 41.02
N VAL A 365 -44.38 21.04 41.01
CA VAL A 365 -44.72 22.48 40.99
C VAL A 365 -45.44 22.86 42.29
N PRO A 366 -45.31 24.11 42.79
CA PRO A 366 -46.05 24.56 43.97
C PRO A 366 -47.59 24.55 43.74
N SER A 367 -48.33 23.78 44.55
CA SER A 367 -49.78 23.47 44.38
C SER A 367 -50.75 24.66 44.53
N ARG A 368 -50.24 25.89 44.66
CA ARG A 368 -51.03 27.12 44.83
C ARG A 368 -50.54 28.28 43.95
N ALA A 369 -49.61 28.02 43.02
CA ALA A 369 -49.10 29.03 42.10
C ALA A 369 -49.78 28.89 40.73
N GLU A 370 -50.54 29.89 40.30
CA GLU A 370 -51.11 29.94 38.93
C GLU A 370 -50.01 30.06 37.86
N GLU A 371 -48.95 30.82 38.17
CA GLU A 371 -47.72 30.91 37.38
C GLU A 371 -46.50 30.61 38.29
N PRO A 372 -46.09 29.34 38.43
CA PRO A 372 -44.93 29.00 39.26
C PRO A 372 -43.64 29.57 38.65
N ASN A 373 -42.83 30.25 39.46
CA ASN A 373 -41.54 30.81 39.06
C ASN A 373 -40.35 29.87 39.28
N HIS A 374 -40.59 28.66 39.80
CA HIS A 374 -39.62 27.59 40.02
C HIS A 374 -40.33 26.23 40.04
N CYS A 375 -39.58 25.14 39.94
CA CYS A 375 -40.07 23.77 40.13
C CYS A 375 -39.00 22.90 40.81
N LEU A 376 -39.36 21.72 41.32
CA LEU A 376 -38.41 20.73 41.81
C LEU A 376 -38.28 19.56 40.84
N VAL A 377 -37.03 19.22 40.51
CA VAL A 377 -36.64 18.10 39.66
C VAL A 377 -36.01 17.02 40.53
N TYR A 378 -36.49 15.79 40.45
CA TYR A 378 -35.84 14.65 41.10
C TYR A 378 -34.67 14.16 40.22
N ALA A 379 -33.45 14.20 40.75
CA ALA A 379 -32.26 13.92 39.97
C ALA A 379 -31.13 13.31 40.81
N ILE A 380 -30.17 12.69 40.12
CA ILE A 380 -28.91 12.24 40.70
C ILE A 380 -27.76 13.14 40.24
N GLY A 381 -27.05 13.72 41.21
CA GLY A 381 -25.89 14.58 40.95
C GLY A 381 -24.59 13.81 40.75
N SER A 382 -23.52 14.51 40.36
CA SER A 382 -22.19 13.92 40.07
C SER A 382 -21.58 13.10 41.24
N ALA A 383 -21.98 13.39 42.48
CA ALA A 383 -21.61 12.64 43.68
C ALA A 383 -22.35 11.29 43.85
N GLY A 384 -23.35 10.99 43.02
CA GLY A 384 -24.19 9.78 43.12
C GLY A 384 -25.38 9.90 44.08
N THR A 385 -25.59 11.07 44.70
CA THR A 385 -26.73 11.32 45.60
C THR A 385 -27.98 11.65 44.80
N LYS A 386 -29.06 10.88 45.03
CA LYS A 386 -30.42 11.15 44.55
C LYS A 386 -31.09 12.16 45.50
N GLN A 387 -31.70 13.22 44.98
CA GLN A 387 -32.44 14.22 45.75
C GLN A 387 -33.28 15.11 44.85
N LEU A 388 -34.12 15.95 45.46
CA LEU A 388 -34.79 17.05 44.77
C LEU A 388 -33.82 18.23 44.54
N TYR A 389 -33.96 18.86 43.37
CA TYR A 389 -33.26 20.08 43.00
C TYR A 389 -34.27 21.14 42.59
N MET A 390 -34.19 22.33 43.19
CA MET A 390 -34.96 23.49 42.74
C MET A 390 -34.34 24.03 41.46
N TYR A 391 -35.16 24.16 40.42
CA TYR A 391 -34.79 24.74 39.13
C TYR A 391 -35.36 26.16 39.00
N ASP A 392 -34.47 27.11 38.73
CA ASP A 392 -34.81 28.48 38.36
C ASP A 392 -34.86 28.58 36.81
N PRO A 393 -36.02 28.89 36.19
CA PRO A 393 -36.17 28.99 34.74
C PRO A 393 -35.55 30.25 34.12
N ILE A 394 -35.30 31.29 34.92
CA ILE A 394 -34.74 32.58 34.48
C ILE A 394 -33.21 32.42 34.39
N GLU A 395 -32.58 32.03 35.49
CA GLU A 395 -31.13 31.81 35.59
C GLU A 395 -30.68 30.46 35.02
N LYS A 396 -31.63 29.57 34.72
CA LYS A 396 -31.40 28.18 34.26
C LYS A 396 -30.49 27.40 35.20
N SER A 397 -30.59 27.71 36.50
CA SER A 397 -29.72 27.19 37.55
C SER A 397 -30.43 26.10 38.35
N PHE A 398 -29.63 25.23 38.97
CA PHE A 398 -30.12 24.15 39.84
C PHE A 398 -29.49 24.30 41.22
N GLN A 399 -30.33 24.28 42.25
CA GLN A 399 -29.91 24.29 43.65
C GLN A 399 -30.44 23.04 44.34
N ARG A 400 -29.68 22.48 45.30
CA ARG A 400 -30.17 21.35 46.09
C ARG A 400 -31.39 21.83 46.88
N TYR A 401 -32.52 21.13 46.76
CA TYR A 401 -33.67 21.43 47.60
C TYR A 401 -33.46 20.82 48.99
N SER A 402 -33.58 21.65 50.02
CA SER A 402 -33.59 21.22 51.42
C SER A 402 -34.78 21.86 52.11
N PHE A 403 -35.76 21.04 52.49
CA PHE A 403 -36.79 21.47 53.41
C PHE A 403 -36.20 21.51 54.82
N ALA A 404 -36.20 22.68 55.46
CA ALA A 404 -36.03 22.77 56.89
C ALA A 404 -37.43 22.66 57.51
N GLU A 405 -37.68 21.61 58.29
CA GLU A 405 -38.81 21.64 59.21
C GLU A 405 -38.63 22.85 60.12
N MET A 406 -39.54 23.82 60.01
CA MET A 406 -39.64 24.88 60.99
C MET A 406 -40.16 24.20 62.26
N GLY A 407 -39.25 23.99 63.23
CA GLY A 407 -39.61 23.33 64.49
C GLY A 407 -40.82 24.00 65.13
N GLU A 408 -41.64 23.20 65.82
CA GLU A 408 -42.79 23.71 66.57
C GLU A 408 -42.35 24.89 67.45
N PRO A 409 -43.10 26.01 67.48
CA PRO A 409 -42.68 27.19 68.20
C PRO A 409 -42.58 26.86 69.70
N GLU A 410 -41.36 26.91 70.25
CA GLU A 410 -41.15 26.74 71.69
C GLU A 410 -41.97 27.78 72.47
N THR A 411 -42.96 27.31 73.22
CA THR A 411 -43.67 28.12 74.20
C THR A 411 -42.74 28.37 75.38
N THR A 412 -42.10 29.55 75.42
CA THR A 412 -41.33 29.98 76.59
C THR A 412 -42.26 30.63 77.62
N GLU A 413 -42.31 30.08 78.83
CA GLU A 413 -43.00 30.70 79.97
C GLU A 413 -42.20 31.90 80.53
N GLU A 414 -42.90 32.87 81.13
CA GLU A 414 -42.31 34.03 81.82
C GLU A 414 -41.87 33.70 83.27
N GLU A 415 -41.20 34.67 83.90
CA GLU A 415 -40.74 34.77 85.30
C GLU A 415 -39.36 34.15 85.65
N THR A 416 -38.48 34.76 86.46
CA THR A 416 -38.38 36.15 86.99
C THR A 416 -36.90 36.47 87.34
N GLU A 417 -36.59 37.74 87.61
CA GLU A 417 -35.23 38.28 87.89
C GLU A 417 -34.55 37.77 89.20
N THR A 418 -33.21 37.84 89.27
CA THR A 418 -32.51 38.57 90.38
C THR A 418 -30.99 38.79 90.17
N THR A 419 -30.60 40.07 90.06
CA THR A 419 -29.37 40.75 90.59
C THR A 419 -27.92 40.24 90.33
N SER A 420 -27.20 41.00 89.47
CA SER A 420 -25.89 41.71 89.62
C SER A 420 -25.01 41.55 90.90
N PRO A 421 -23.68 41.92 90.93
CA PRO A 421 -22.95 42.78 89.96
C PRO A 421 -21.45 42.45 89.64
N GLU A 422 -20.85 43.27 88.75
CA GLU A 422 -19.41 43.65 88.61
C GLU A 422 -18.36 42.54 88.29
N THR A 423 -17.24 42.77 87.59
CA THR A 423 -16.54 43.99 87.14
C THR A 423 -15.77 43.74 85.82
N GLU A 424 -15.52 44.79 85.02
CA GLU A 424 -14.40 44.87 84.05
C GLU A 424 -13.59 46.13 84.44
N PRO A 425 -12.24 46.12 84.46
CA PRO A 425 -11.52 46.48 83.23
C PRO A 425 -10.08 45.91 83.03
N GLU A 426 -9.63 46.04 81.77
CA GLU A 426 -8.25 46.31 81.28
C GLU A 426 -7.10 45.25 81.28
N THR A 427 -6.44 45.26 80.11
CA THR A 427 -5.19 44.60 79.68
C THR A 427 -3.94 45.19 80.37
N PRO A 428 -2.79 44.48 80.43
CA PRO A 428 -1.83 44.45 79.30
C PRO A 428 -1.22 43.02 79.12
N GLU A 429 -0.18 42.71 78.31
CA GLU A 429 0.74 43.47 77.44
C GLU A 429 1.22 42.57 76.27
N ILE A 430 1.96 43.10 75.27
CA ILE A 430 2.66 42.31 74.24
C ILE A 430 4.04 42.93 73.93
N THR A 431 5.11 42.15 74.08
CA THR A 431 6.46 42.34 73.48
C THR A 431 7.25 41.04 73.72
N GLU A 432 8.23 40.57 72.94
CA GLU A 432 8.96 41.02 71.72
C GLU A 432 9.58 39.72 71.11
N SER A 433 10.21 39.60 69.93
CA SER A 433 10.71 40.55 68.93
C SER A 433 10.67 39.90 67.54
N GLN A 434 10.63 40.74 66.48
CA GLN A 434 10.95 40.35 65.10
C GLN A 434 12.38 40.79 64.72
N GLU A 435 12.77 40.48 63.48
CA GLU A 435 13.53 41.30 62.51
C GLU A 435 14.69 40.47 61.86
N LYS A 436 14.55 39.89 60.64
CA LYS A 436 14.55 40.46 59.24
C LYS A 436 16.00 40.59 58.70
N GLU A 437 16.26 40.26 57.44
CA GLU A 437 16.65 41.16 56.32
C GLU A 437 17.37 40.27 55.27
N THR A 438 17.53 40.57 53.97
CA THR A 438 16.94 41.52 53.00
C THR A 438 17.24 40.96 51.59
N GLN A 439 16.60 41.50 50.55
CA GLN A 439 16.95 41.25 49.14
C GLN A 439 17.57 42.52 48.52
N PRO A 440 18.49 42.40 47.55
CA PRO A 440 18.60 43.42 46.50
C PRO A 440 18.70 42.85 45.07
N THR A 441 18.74 43.76 44.09
CA THR A 441 18.23 43.62 42.72
C THR A 441 19.26 43.76 41.58
N GLU A 442 18.83 43.31 40.39
CA GLU A 442 19.16 43.78 39.02
C GLU A 442 20.42 43.36 38.22
N LYS A 443 20.14 43.06 36.93
CA LYS A 443 20.90 43.24 35.67
C LYS A 443 22.35 42.75 35.53
N SER A 444 22.60 41.95 34.47
CA SER A 444 23.19 42.45 33.21
C SER A 444 23.19 41.35 32.11
N GLU A 445 23.93 41.57 31.01
CA GLU A 445 23.68 41.02 29.67
C GLU A 445 24.59 39.82 29.30
N GLY A 446 24.15 39.02 28.31
CA GLY A 446 24.99 38.62 27.17
C GLY A 446 26.03 37.49 27.32
N GLY A 447 25.81 36.39 26.58
CA GLY A 447 26.84 35.84 25.68
C GLY A 447 27.65 34.60 26.08
N PHE A 448 27.48 33.53 25.28
CA PHE A 448 28.51 32.58 24.80
C PHE A 448 29.36 31.70 25.76
N GLY A 449 29.44 30.38 25.46
CA GLY A 449 30.40 29.42 26.07
C GLY A 449 29.74 28.19 26.73
N MET A 450 29.21 27.17 26.06
CA MET A 450 29.75 26.26 25.02
C MET A 450 30.44 24.99 25.60
N PHE A 451 30.03 23.81 25.09
CA PHE A 451 30.52 22.44 25.39
C PHE A 451 30.14 21.85 26.77
N VAL A 452 29.89 20.53 26.95
CA VAL A 452 30.15 19.34 26.10
C VAL A 452 29.00 18.30 26.20
N TRP A 453 28.86 17.41 25.19
CA TRP A 453 28.09 16.13 25.15
C TRP A 453 26.53 16.24 25.06
N ILE A 454 25.79 15.59 24.16
CA ILE A 454 26.06 14.50 23.18
C ILE A 454 25.37 14.77 21.82
N LEU A 455 26.04 14.41 20.72
CA LEU A 455 25.49 14.29 19.36
C LEU A 455 24.86 12.89 19.16
N ILE A 456 23.70 12.80 18.48
CA ILE A 456 23.29 11.75 17.51
C ILE A 456 21.84 12.07 17.02
N ILE A 457 21.65 13.17 16.25
CA ILE A 457 20.53 13.31 15.28
C ILE A 457 21.01 14.12 14.06
N ILE A 458 22.09 13.67 13.41
CA ILE A 458 22.43 14.05 12.03
C ILE A 458 22.85 12.76 11.34
N GLY A 459 21.93 12.12 10.60
CA GLY A 459 22.19 10.80 10.05
C GLY A 459 21.11 10.17 9.18
N ALA A 460 20.12 10.93 8.67
CA ALA A 460 19.13 10.40 7.72
C ALA A 460 18.31 11.51 6.99
N LEU A 461 18.95 12.37 6.18
CA LEU A 461 18.21 13.12 5.12
C LEU A 461 19.09 13.74 4.00
N ILE A 462 20.27 13.15 3.72
CA ILE A 462 20.99 13.36 2.44
C ILE A 462 20.81 12.12 1.58
N VAL A 463 19.58 11.88 1.11
CA VAL A 463 19.25 10.83 0.11
C VAL A 463 18.27 11.33 -0.97
N ILE A 464 17.79 12.59 -0.91
CA ILE A 464 16.79 13.13 -1.86
C ILE A 464 17.41 13.96 -3.00
N LEU A 465 18.73 14.16 -3.02
CA LEU A 465 19.45 14.88 -4.10
C LEU A 465 20.62 14.09 -4.74
N GLY A 466 20.54 12.75 -4.70
CA GLY A 466 21.57 11.83 -5.24
C GLY A 466 21.08 10.84 -6.30
N GLY A 467 19.88 11.04 -6.87
CA GLY A 467 19.17 10.02 -7.66
C GLY A 467 18.80 10.39 -9.11
N ILE A 468 19.27 11.52 -9.64
CA ILE A 468 18.95 11.98 -11.03
C ILE A 468 20.23 12.40 -11.77
N ALA A 469 21.22 11.49 -11.81
CA ALA A 469 22.49 11.72 -12.51
C ALA A 469 23.12 10.44 -13.09
N LEU A 470 22.31 9.44 -13.51
CA LEU A 470 22.84 8.19 -14.10
C LEU A 470 22.06 7.61 -15.29
N ILE A 471 21.22 8.39 -15.98
CA ILE A 471 20.62 8.01 -17.28
C ILE A 471 20.55 9.23 -18.22
N MET A 472 21.70 9.67 -18.77
CA MET A 472 21.86 10.37 -20.06
C MET A 472 23.30 10.89 -20.21
N GLY A 473 24.26 9.99 -20.46
CA GLY A 473 25.68 10.38 -20.42
C GLY A 473 26.70 9.43 -21.07
N PHE A 474 26.31 8.58 -22.02
CA PHE A 474 27.28 7.82 -22.83
C PHE A 474 26.75 7.47 -24.23
N ARG A 475 27.00 8.36 -25.20
CA ARG A 475 27.41 8.00 -26.57
C ARG A 475 27.75 9.22 -27.44
N GLN A 476 29.03 9.51 -27.56
CA GLN A 476 29.63 9.94 -28.83
C GLN A 476 30.94 9.18 -29.03
N SER A 477 30.92 8.26 -30.00
CA SER A 477 32.03 7.70 -30.77
C SER A 477 31.42 6.86 -31.89
#